data_AF-A0A7X8V3G1-F1
#
_entry.id   AF-A0A7X8V3G1-F1
#
_cell.length_a   1.000
_cell.length_b   1.000
_cell.length_c   1.000
_cell.angle_alpha   90.00
_cell.angle_beta   90.00
_cell.angle_gamma   90.00
#
_symmetry.space_group_name_H-M   'P 1'
#
loop_
_entity.id
_entity.type
_entity.pdbx_description
1 polymer ?
#
loop_
_entity_poly.entity_id
_entity_poly.type
_entity_poly.pdbx_seq_one_letter_code
_entity_poly.pdbx_strand_id
1 'polypeptide(L)' 'MAKKLTGEEITREDALQLLKKYNQDESLIKHALAVEAVMRHFAGVFGED' A
#
# COMPACT_ATOMS: atom_id res chain seq x y z
N MET A 1 -1.02 -21.95 4.30
CA MET A 1 0.12 -21.70 3.40
C MET A 1 0.34 -20.19 3.39
N ALA A 2 1.42 -19.66 3.99
CA ALA A 2 1.70 -18.23 3.97
C ALA A 2 2.34 -17.87 2.62
N LYS A 3 1.67 -17.02 1.83
CA LYS A 3 2.19 -16.51 0.55
C LYS A 3 3.48 -15.74 0.86
N LYS A 4 4.62 -16.23 0.35
CA LYS A 4 5.92 -15.56 0.49
C LYS A 4 5.86 -14.32 -0.39
N LEU A 5 6.08 -13.13 0.18
CA LEU A 5 6.22 -11.87 -0.57
C LEU A 5 7.61 -11.89 -1.25
N THR A 6 7.73 -12.63 -2.34
CA THR A 6 8.97 -12.76 -3.12
C THR A 6 8.68 -12.31 -4.54
N GLY A 7 9.08 -11.07 -4.91
CA GLY A 7 9.30 -10.57 -6.28
C GLY A 7 8.23 -10.73 -7.39
N GLU A 8 7.23 -11.58 -7.21
CA GLU A 8 6.08 -11.81 -8.08
C GLU A 8 4.89 -11.00 -7.58
N GLU A 9 4.00 -10.63 -8.50
CA GLU A 9 2.89 -9.68 -8.35
C GLU A 9 2.33 -9.58 -6.91
N ILE A 10 2.74 -8.51 -6.22
CA ILE A 10 2.16 -8.12 -4.94
C ILE A 10 0.86 -7.38 -5.25
N THR A 11 -0.27 -7.92 -4.81
CA THR A 11 -1.56 -7.24 -4.93
C THR A 11 -1.68 -6.09 -3.92
N ARG A 12 -2.55 -5.12 -4.19
CA ARG A 12 -2.84 -4.03 -3.23
C ARG A 12 -3.33 -4.58 -1.89
N GLU A 13 -4.18 -5.61 -1.91
CA GLU A 13 -4.62 -6.32 -0.70
C GLU A 13 -3.46 -6.96 0.07
N ASP A 14 -2.52 -7.62 -0.62
CA ASP A 14 -1.33 -8.23 0.01
C ASP A 14 -0.47 -7.14 0.70
N ALA A 15 -0.26 -6.00 0.03
CA ALA A 15 0.47 -4.86 0.59
C ALA A 15 -0.25 -4.22 1.79
N LEU A 16 -1.59 -4.08 1.71
CA LEU A 16 -2.40 -3.52 2.80
C LEU A 16 -2.41 -4.44 4.03
N GLN A 17 -2.47 -5.76 3.82
CA GLN A 17 -2.36 -6.74 4.90
C GLN A 17 -0.98 -6.67 5.57
N LEU A 18 0.08 -6.53 4.78
CA LEU A 18 1.44 -6.38 5.30
C LEU A 18 1.60 -5.10 6.12
N LEU A 19 1.08 -3.98 5.62
CA LEU A 19 1.07 -2.70 6.32
C LEU A 19 0.42 -2.84 7.70
N LYS A 20 -0.79 -3.42 7.76
CA LYS A 20 -1.54 -3.64 9.01
C LYS A 20 -0.88 -4.66 9.94
N LYS A 21 -0.13 -5.63 9.39
CA LYS A 21 0.61 -6.62 10.17
C LYS A 21 1.76 -6.00 10.97
N TYR A 22 2.41 -4.97 10.44
CA TYR A 22 3.57 -4.34 11.07
C TYR A 22 3.28 -2.94 11.64
N ASN A 23 2.11 -2.36 11.36
CA ASN A 23 1.68 -1.08 11.91
C ASN A 23 0.26 -1.22 12.47
N GLN A 24 0.15 -1.19 13.79
CA GLN A 24 -1.08 -1.41 14.55
C GLN A 24 -1.70 -0.09 15.01
N ASP A 25 -0.90 0.98 15.03
CA ASP A 25 -1.38 2.32 15.33
C ASP A 25 -2.21 2.83 14.14
N GLU A 26 -3.47 3.18 14.41
CA GLU A 26 -4.37 3.71 13.39
C GLU A 26 -3.84 4.99 12.73
N SER A 27 -3.10 5.83 13.46
CA SER A 27 -2.52 7.06 12.92
C SER A 27 -1.50 6.75 11.81
N LEU A 28 -0.68 5.71 11.99
CA LEU A 28 0.30 5.26 10.98
C LEU A 28 -0.39 4.68 9.75
N ILE A 29 -1.46 3.90 9.96
CA ILE A 29 -2.26 3.35 8.86
C ILE A 29 -2.92 4.50 8.06
N LYS A 30 -3.53 5.46 8.75
CA LYS A 30 -4.16 6.65 8.12
C LYS A 30 -3.13 7.48 7.35
N HIS A 31 -1.93 7.65 7.90
CA HIS A 31 -0.83 8.34 7.21
C HIS A 31 -0.45 7.62 5.90
N ALA A 32 -0.24 6.31 5.93
CA ALA A 32 0.10 5.54 4.74
C ALA A 32 -0.99 5.62 3.65
N LEU A 33 -2.28 5.56 4.03
CA LEU A 33 -3.39 5.73 3.09
C LEU A 33 -3.46 7.14 2.50
N ALA A 34 -3.16 8.18 3.28
CA ALA A 34 -3.08 9.55 2.79
C ALA A 34 -1.95 9.70 1.75
N VAL A 35 -0.78 9.11 2.02
CA VAL A 35 0.33 9.11 1.05
C VAL A 35 -0.05 8.34 -0.21
N GLU A 36 -0.70 7.18 -0.11
CA GLU A 36 -1.20 6.43 -1.27
C GLU A 36 -2.13 7.31 -2.14
N ALA A 37 -3.08 8.01 -1.53
CA ALA A 37 -4.02 8.88 -2.24
C ALA A 37 -3.30 10.03 -2.96
N VAL A 38 -2.28 10.63 -2.34
CA VAL A 38 -1.44 11.66 -2.97
C VAL A 38 -0.70 11.10 -4.18
N MET A 39 -0.09 9.91 -4.05
CA MET A 39 0.62 9.28 -5.16
C MET A 39 -0.31 8.97 -6.32
N ARG A 40 -1.51 8.41 -6.06
CA ARG A 40 -2.52 8.15 -7.09
C ARG A 40 -2.97 9.42 -7.80
N HIS A 41 -3.13 10.53 -7.08
CA HIS A 41 -3.47 11.81 -7.69
C HIS A 41 -2.39 12.26 -8.67
N PHE A 42 -1.13 12.22 -8.25
CA PHE A 42 -0.02 12.62 -9.11
C PHE A 42 0.18 11.68 -10.29
N ALA A 43 0.01 10.37 -10.10
CA ALA A 43 0.04 9.41 -11.20
C ALA A 43 -0.95 9.82 -12.31
N GLY A 44 -2.20 10.07 -11.94
CA GLY A 44 -3.21 10.57 -12.88
C GLY A 44 -2.88 11.92 -13.52
N VAL A 45 -2.23 12.84 -12.81
CA VAL A 45 -1.77 14.13 -13.35
C VAL A 45 -0.67 13.96 -14.39
N PHE A 46 0.24 13.00 -14.19
CA PHE A 46 1.38 12.76 -15.08
C PHE A 46 1.11 11.71 -16.16
N GLY A 47 -0.06 11.06 -16.16
CA GLY A 47 -0.38 9.98 -17.09
C GLY A 47 0.31 8.65 -16.75
N GLU A 48 0.74 8.50 -15.50
CA GLU A 48 1.26 7.27 -14.93
C GLU A 48 0.11 6.50 -14.23
N ASP A 49 0.26 5.20 -14.02
CA ASP A 49 -0.66 4.36 -13.23
C ASP A 49 0.11 3.50 -12.21
#